data_AF-A0A534G534-F1
#
_entry.id   AF-A0A534G534-F1
#
_cell.length_a   1.000
_cell.length_b   1.000
_cell.length_c   1.000
_cell.angle_alpha   90.00
_cell.angle_beta   90.00
_cell.angle_gamma   90.00
#
_symmetry.space_group_name_H-M   'P 1'
#
loop_
_entity.id
_entity.type
_entity.pdbx_description
1 polymer ?
#
loop_
_entity_poly.entity_id
_entity_poly.type
_entity_poly.pdbx_seq_one_letter_code
_entity_poly.pdbx_strand_id
1 'polypeptide(L)'
;MQRPAEHLRSRRRLTVSWPSVARGIQQMPSRTARSSCSRLRELSWLLTGGAALLGAWPQGVRADAALEEVVVTAERRSEKAQDVPLAITAVSAADLESRGVRQAGDITADVPNMLLNSPYGPEAQPTFTLRGVTTQDFSENQSSPVAMYVDEVYKSVGAVQALQTYDLDRVEVLRGPQGTLYGKNATGGA
;
A
#
# COMPACT_ATOMS: atom_id res chain seq x y z
N MET A 1 20.58 -44.42 48.18
CA MET A 1 21.27 -44.67 46.89
C MET A 1 20.17 -45.01 45.90
N GLN A 2 19.48 -43.99 45.38
CA GLN A 2 18.33 -44.13 44.47
C GLN A 2 18.61 -43.28 43.23
N ARG A 3 18.61 -43.91 42.05
CA ARG A 3 18.61 -43.23 40.76
C ARG A 3 17.18 -42.86 40.38
N PRO A 4 16.89 -41.63 39.91
CA PRO A 4 15.65 -41.36 39.20
C PRO A 4 15.80 -41.61 37.70
N ALA A 5 14.73 -42.15 37.11
CA ALA A 5 14.60 -42.59 35.73
C ALA A 5 14.47 -41.42 34.75
N GLU A 6 15.15 -41.55 33.61
CA GLU A 6 15.10 -40.62 32.48
C GLU A 6 13.81 -40.84 31.66
N HIS A 7 12.92 -39.85 31.64
CA HIS A 7 11.74 -39.84 30.77
C HIS A 7 12.14 -39.37 29.35
N LEU A 8 12.24 -40.31 28.42
CA LEU A 8 12.36 -40.05 26.98
C LEU A 8 11.10 -39.34 26.45
N ARG A 9 11.17 -38.01 26.27
CA ARG A 9 10.15 -37.25 25.53
C ARG A 9 10.34 -37.45 24.03
N SER A 10 9.48 -38.27 23.43
CA SER A 10 9.26 -38.35 21.98
C SER A 10 8.92 -36.98 21.42
N ARG A 11 9.88 -36.33 20.73
CA ARG A 11 9.64 -35.11 19.96
C ARG A 11 8.96 -35.49 18.65
N ARG A 12 7.63 -35.42 18.59
CA ARG A 12 6.92 -35.49 17.31
C ARG A 12 7.15 -34.18 16.55
N ARG A 13 7.89 -34.26 15.46
CA ARG A 13 8.16 -33.15 14.54
C ARG A 13 7.03 -33.12 13.52
N LEU A 14 6.24 -32.04 13.53
CA LEU A 14 5.18 -31.79 12.55
C LEU A 14 5.83 -31.20 11.29
N THR A 15 5.95 -32.01 10.24
CA THR A 15 6.45 -31.59 8.93
C THR A 15 5.25 -31.24 8.07
N VAL A 16 5.12 -29.96 7.70
CA VAL A 16 4.10 -29.50 6.74
C VAL A 16 4.70 -29.60 5.34
N SER A 17 4.20 -30.53 4.53
CA SER A 17 4.56 -30.66 3.12
C SER A 17 3.60 -29.86 2.25
N TRP A 18 4.12 -28.89 1.50
CA TRP A 18 3.36 -28.19 0.46
C TRP A 18 3.28 -29.04 -0.81
N PRO A 19 2.13 -29.07 -1.52
CA PRO A 19 2.05 -29.68 -2.84
C PRO A 19 2.81 -28.82 -3.86
N SER A 20 3.78 -29.44 -4.54
CA SER A 20 4.55 -28.83 -5.62
C SER A 20 3.66 -28.61 -6.84
N VAL A 21 3.33 -27.35 -7.13
CA VAL A 21 2.71 -26.95 -8.40
C VAL A 21 3.82 -26.90 -9.45
N ALA A 22 4.01 -28.02 -10.15
CA ALA A 22 4.88 -28.11 -11.30
C ALA A 22 4.27 -27.31 -12.47
N ARG A 23 4.69 -26.05 -12.62
CA ARG A 23 4.49 -25.29 -13.86
C ARG A 23 5.36 -25.90 -14.96
N GLY A 24 4.72 -26.40 -16.00
CA GLY A 24 5.38 -26.80 -17.24
C GLY A 24 6.04 -25.59 -17.91
N ILE A 25 7.35 -25.45 -17.70
CA ILE A 25 8.20 -24.59 -18.50
C ILE A 25 8.50 -25.39 -19.77
N GLN A 26 7.80 -25.08 -20.85
CA GLN A 26 8.16 -25.58 -22.19
C GLN A 26 9.58 -25.14 -22.49
N GLN A 27 10.47 -26.12 -22.52
CA GLN A 27 11.88 -25.99 -22.85
C GLN A 27 11.99 -25.58 -24.33
N MET A 28 12.59 -24.41 -24.57
CA MET A 28 13.01 -24.01 -25.92
C MET A 28 14.23 -24.85 -26.35
N PRO A 29 14.25 -25.43 -27.55
CA PRO A 29 15.40 -26.20 -28.00
C PRO A 29 16.57 -25.28 -28.35
N SER A 30 17.69 -25.48 -27.65
CA SER A 30 18.99 -24.88 -27.94
C SER A 30 19.55 -25.42 -29.25
N ARG A 31 19.34 -24.67 -30.34
CA ARG A 31 20.08 -24.90 -31.60
C ARG A 31 21.45 -24.23 -31.52
N THR A 32 22.42 -24.96 -30.97
CA THR A 32 23.83 -24.75 -31.26
C THR A 32 24.13 -25.17 -32.69
N ALA A 33 24.22 -24.21 -33.60
CA ALA A 33 24.84 -24.39 -34.91
C ALA A 33 25.90 -23.32 -35.10
N ARG A 34 27.10 -23.67 -34.65
CA ARG A 34 28.36 -22.96 -34.85
C ARG A 34 28.66 -23.03 -36.35
N SER A 35 28.63 -21.90 -37.06
CA SER A 35 29.21 -21.80 -38.40
C SER A 35 29.90 -20.46 -38.55
N SER A 36 31.22 -20.58 -38.62
CA SER A 36 32.15 -19.55 -39.06
C SER A 36 31.79 -19.14 -40.48
N CYS A 37 31.57 -17.85 -40.72
CA CYS A 37 31.80 -17.29 -42.05
C CYS A 37 32.51 -15.94 -41.87
N SER A 38 33.82 -16.02 -41.93
CA SER A 38 34.73 -14.90 -41.92
C SER A 38 34.70 -14.16 -43.26
N ARG A 39 34.80 -12.83 -43.18
CA ARG A 39 35.26 -11.88 -44.22
C ARG A 39 34.26 -11.56 -45.34
N LEU A 40 33.98 -10.25 -45.46
CA LEU A 40 33.97 -9.41 -46.68
C LEU A 40 33.18 -8.14 -46.28
N ARG A 41 33.80 -7.12 -45.69
CA ARG A 41 34.43 -5.97 -46.36
C ARG A 41 33.65 -5.43 -47.58
N GLU A 42 33.06 -4.26 -47.34
CA GLU A 42 32.94 -3.08 -48.22
C GLU A 42 31.84 -3.04 -49.30
N LEU A 43 31.41 -1.79 -49.58
CA LEU A 43 30.43 -1.28 -50.56
C LEU A 43 28.97 -1.23 -50.04
N SER A 44 28.22 -0.15 -50.21
CA SER A 44 28.47 1.15 -50.83
C SER A 44 27.27 2.02 -50.45
N TRP A 45 27.55 3.30 -50.22
CA TRP A 45 26.64 4.43 -50.37
C TRP A 45 25.54 4.20 -51.42
N LEU A 46 24.29 4.57 -51.10
CA LEU A 46 23.27 5.17 -51.99
C LEU A 46 21.85 5.02 -51.42
N LEU A 47 21.40 5.90 -50.51
CA LEU A 47 19.99 6.29 -50.42
C LEU A 47 19.85 7.68 -49.75
N THR A 48 20.50 8.67 -50.37
CA THR A 48 20.14 10.08 -50.23
C THR A 48 19.05 10.36 -51.25
N GLY A 49 17.79 10.54 -50.82
CA GLY A 49 16.70 10.87 -51.75
C GLY A 49 15.30 10.73 -51.16
N GLY A 50 14.89 11.68 -50.33
CA GLY A 50 13.53 11.76 -49.79
C GLY A 50 13.27 13.14 -49.20
N ALA A 51 13.05 14.12 -50.06
CA ALA A 51 12.84 15.50 -49.73
C ALA A 51 11.53 15.74 -48.94
N ALA A 52 11.67 16.50 -47.85
CA ALA A 52 10.77 17.56 -47.40
C ALA A 52 9.24 17.33 -47.52
N LEU A 53 8.66 16.69 -46.51
CA LEU A 53 7.34 17.05 -45.99
C LEU A 53 7.48 17.29 -44.49
N LEU A 54 7.95 18.48 -44.12
CA LEU A 54 7.86 18.99 -42.75
C LEU A 54 6.39 19.29 -42.47
N GLY A 55 5.63 18.26 -42.10
CA GLY A 55 4.31 18.43 -41.52
C GLY A 55 4.45 19.26 -40.25
N ALA A 56 3.95 20.50 -40.29
CA ALA A 56 3.79 21.32 -39.10
C ALA A 56 2.83 20.59 -38.15
N TRP A 57 3.39 19.90 -37.15
CA TRP A 57 2.58 19.35 -36.09
C TRP A 57 1.91 20.50 -35.34
N PRO A 58 0.59 20.46 -35.14
CA PRO A 58 -0.09 21.46 -34.34
C PRO A 58 0.55 21.39 -32.96
N GLN A 59 1.19 22.48 -32.57
CA GLN A 59 1.61 22.70 -31.19
C GLN A 59 0.30 22.88 -30.42
N GLY A 60 -0.31 21.78 -30.00
CA GLY A 60 -1.46 21.80 -29.13
C GLY A 60 -1.10 22.68 -27.94
N VAL A 61 -1.91 23.71 -27.68
CA VAL A 61 -1.82 24.52 -26.47
C VAL A 61 -1.79 23.53 -25.31
N ARG A 62 -0.61 23.37 -24.68
CA ARG A 62 -0.53 22.74 -23.37
C ARG A 62 -1.27 23.69 -22.45
N ALA A 63 -2.56 23.42 -22.23
CA ALA A 63 -3.20 23.91 -21.04
C ALA A 63 -2.32 23.37 -19.90
N ASP A 64 -1.67 24.29 -19.18
CA ASP A 64 -1.03 23.98 -17.92
C ASP A 64 -2.17 23.46 -17.03
N ALA A 65 -2.31 22.13 -16.97
CA ALA A 65 -3.15 21.50 -15.99
C ALA A 65 -2.45 21.74 -14.66
N ALA A 66 -2.78 22.87 -14.03
CA ALA A 66 -2.32 23.19 -12.70
C ALA A 66 -2.72 22.02 -11.80
N LEU A 67 -1.73 21.36 -11.20
CA LEU A 67 -1.98 20.29 -10.25
C LEU A 67 -2.73 20.88 -9.06
N GLU A 68 -3.84 20.24 -8.68
CA GLU A 68 -4.58 20.62 -7.48
C GLU A 68 -3.68 20.44 -6.26
N GLU A 69 -3.61 21.49 -5.45
CA GLU A 69 -2.80 21.51 -4.24
C GLU A 69 -3.55 20.81 -3.10
N VAL A 70 -3.02 19.67 -2.64
CA VAL A 70 -3.59 18.93 -1.52
C VAL A 70 -3.01 19.46 -0.22
N VAL A 71 -3.85 20.13 0.57
CA VAL A 71 -3.53 20.65 1.89
C VAL A 71 -3.92 19.65 2.97
N VAL A 72 -2.99 19.36 3.89
CA VAL A 72 -3.14 18.36 4.96
C VAL A 72 -2.83 18.96 6.33
N THR A 73 -3.27 18.28 7.39
CA THR A 73 -3.06 18.69 8.80
C THR A 73 -2.25 17.65 9.59
N ALA A 74 -1.48 16.82 8.90
CA ALA A 74 -0.69 15.72 9.46
C ALA A 74 0.33 16.10 10.56
N GLU A 75 0.79 17.35 10.63
CA GLU A 75 1.68 17.83 11.70
C GLU A 75 1.00 18.82 12.65
N ARG A 76 -0.34 18.76 12.80
CA ARG A 76 -1.14 19.77 13.54
C ARG A 76 -1.03 21.19 12.97
N ARG A 77 -0.59 21.31 11.73
CA ARG A 77 -0.48 22.55 10.98
C ARG A 77 -0.86 22.30 9.52
N SER A 78 -1.41 23.32 8.87
CA SER A 78 -1.85 23.26 7.48
C SER A 78 -0.64 23.38 6.55
N GLU A 79 -0.32 22.32 5.81
CA GLU A 79 0.81 22.26 4.88
C GLU A 79 0.45 21.48 3.61
N LYS A 80 1.22 21.66 2.54
CA LYS A 80 1.04 20.87 1.32
C LYS A 80 1.50 19.44 1.56
N ALA A 81 0.73 18.46 1.10
CA ALA A 81 1.07 17.04 1.27
C ALA A 81 2.46 16.67 0.76
N GLN A 82 2.95 17.35 -0.29
CA GLN A 82 4.28 17.15 -0.87
C GLN A 82 5.44 17.69 0.00
N ASP A 83 5.16 18.65 0.89
CA ASP A 83 6.17 19.30 1.73
C ASP A 83 6.31 18.60 3.09
N VAL A 84 5.33 17.77 3.46
CA VAL A 84 5.35 17.03 4.72
C VAL A 84 6.32 15.83 4.63
N PRO A 85 7.32 15.72 5.53
CA PRO A 85 8.34 14.67 5.49
C PRO A 85 7.85 13.32 6.05
N LEU A 86 6.58 12.96 5.82
CA LEU A 86 6.01 11.70 6.28
C LEU A 86 5.11 11.05 5.21
N ALA A 87 4.94 9.73 5.31
CA ALA A 87 4.20 8.97 4.31
C ALA A 87 2.68 9.11 4.55
N ILE A 88 2.07 10.06 3.85
CA ILE A 88 0.63 10.37 3.94
C ILE A 88 -0.12 9.76 2.76
N THR A 89 -1.37 9.36 3.00
CA THR A 89 -2.40 9.32 1.96
C THR A 89 -3.51 10.27 2.39
N ALA A 90 -3.86 11.22 1.52
CA ALA A 90 -4.97 12.12 1.73
C ALA A 90 -6.01 11.89 0.64
N VAL A 91 -7.28 11.78 1.03
CA VAL A 91 -8.41 11.57 0.14
C VAL A 91 -9.40 12.71 0.36
N SER A 92 -9.69 13.46 -0.70
CA SER A 92 -10.57 14.63 -0.65
C SER A 92 -12.05 14.23 -0.52
N ALA A 93 -12.92 15.14 -0.06
CA ALA A 93 -14.38 14.91 -0.08
C ALA A 93 -14.92 14.44 -1.45
N ALA A 94 -14.47 15.08 -2.54
CA ALA A 94 -14.88 14.72 -3.89
C ALA A 94 -14.40 13.31 -4.30
N ASP A 95 -13.19 12.91 -3.89
CA ASP A 95 -12.69 11.55 -4.09
C ASP A 95 -13.50 10.53 -3.27
N LEU A 96 -13.82 10.84 -2.01
CA LEU A 96 -14.61 9.97 -1.13
C LEU A 96 -16.00 9.73 -1.73
N GLU A 97 -16.64 10.77 -2.26
CA GLU A 97 -17.94 10.69 -2.93
C GLU A 97 -17.88 9.90 -4.23
N SER A 98 -16.93 10.23 -5.11
CA SER A 98 -16.79 9.57 -6.42
C SER A 98 -16.47 8.07 -6.32
N ARG A 99 -15.77 7.66 -5.25
CA ARG A 99 -15.44 6.25 -4.96
C ARG A 99 -16.51 5.54 -4.13
N GLY A 100 -17.52 6.27 -3.64
CA GLY A 100 -18.60 5.72 -2.83
C GLY A 100 -18.15 5.22 -1.46
N VAL A 101 -17.15 5.87 -0.86
CA VAL A 101 -16.66 5.59 0.50
C VAL A 101 -17.74 6.04 1.49
N ARG A 102 -18.40 5.09 2.17
CA ARG A 102 -19.53 5.39 3.07
C ARG A 102 -19.20 5.28 4.55
N GLN A 103 -18.15 4.53 4.86
CA GLN A 103 -17.67 4.25 6.22
C GLN A 103 -16.15 4.32 6.25
N ALA A 104 -15.58 4.53 7.44
CA ALA A 104 -14.13 4.64 7.61
C ALA A 104 -13.36 3.40 7.10
N GLY A 105 -13.95 2.21 7.21
CA GLY A 105 -13.33 0.96 6.73
C GLY A 105 -13.10 0.90 5.21
N ASP A 106 -13.87 1.64 4.43
CA ASP A 106 -13.76 1.62 2.97
C ASP A 106 -12.47 2.31 2.48
N ILE A 107 -11.88 3.19 3.31
CA ILE A 107 -10.61 3.87 3.00
C ILE A 107 -9.44 2.90 2.84
N THR A 108 -9.55 1.69 3.38
CA THR A 108 -8.50 0.68 3.30
C THR A 108 -8.19 0.26 1.86
N ALA A 109 -9.12 0.46 0.92
CA ALA A 109 -8.89 0.22 -0.51
C ALA A 109 -7.95 1.25 -1.15
N ASP A 110 -7.92 2.47 -0.62
CA ASP A 110 -7.13 3.60 -1.17
C ASP A 110 -5.77 3.76 -0.49
N VAL A 111 -5.60 3.18 0.71
CA VAL A 111 -4.38 3.34 1.50
C VAL A 111 -3.46 2.13 1.36
N PRO A 112 -2.23 2.29 0.85
CA PRO A 112 -1.27 1.21 0.74
C PRO A 112 -0.94 0.54 2.08
N ASN A 113 -0.98 -0.78 2.11
CA ASN A 113 -0.68 -1.61 3.28
C ASN A 113 -1.56 -1.31 4.49
N MET A 114 -2.79 -0.86 4.26
CA MET A 114 -3.84 -0.74 5.27
C MET A 114 -4.82 -1.90 5.11
N LEU A 115 -5.17 -2.54 6.22
CA LEU A 115 -6.16 -3.62 6.24
C LEU A 115 -7.13 -3.40 7.39
N LEU A 116 -8.39 -3.75 7.18
CA LEU A 116 -9.38 -3.83 8.23
C LEU A 116 -9.61 -5.29 8.57
N ASN A 117 -9.43 -5.65 9.84
CA ASN A 117 -9.77 -6.98 10.34
C ASN A 117 -10.96 -6.87 11.29
N SER A 118 -12.02 -7.64 11.02
CA SER A 118 -13.14 -7.78 11.96
C SER A 118 -13.51 -9.26 12.13
N PRO A 119 -12.92 -9.96 13.11
CA PRO A 119 -13.03 -11.42 13.23
C PRO A 119 -14.45 -11.88 13.61
N TYR A 120 -15.27 -11.00 14.19
CA TYR A 120 -16.63 -11.32 14.62
C TYR A 120 -17.72 -10.66 13.75
N GLY A 121 -17.34 -10.19 12.55
CA GLY A 121 -18.25 -9.58 11.57
C GLY A 121 -18.23 -8.04 11.56
N PRO A 122 -18.88 -7.39 10.59
CA PRO A 122 -18.77 -5.93 10.39
C PRO A 122 -19.28 -5.08 11.56
N GLU A 123 -20.19 -5.62 12.37
CA GLU A 123 -20.77 -4.94 13.54
C GLU A 123 -19.93 -5.10 14.81
N ALA A 124 -18.93 -5.97 14.81
CA ALA A 124 -18.01 -6.14 15.93
C ALA A 124 -16.88 -5.11 15.88
N GLN A 125 -16.19 -4.92 17.02
CA GLN A 125 -15.06 -4.00 17.16
C GLN A 125 -13.96 -4.33 16.12
N PRO A 126 -13.78 -3.49 15.08
CA PRO A 126 -12.77 -3.74 14.07
C PRO A 126 -11.37 -3.38 14.59
N THR A 127 -10.36 -3.91 13.90
CA THR A 127 -8.96 -3.54 14.10
C THR A 127 -8.34 -3.11 12.77
N PHE A 128 -7.82 -1.88 12.73
CA PHE A 128 -7.01 -1.43 11.61
C PHE A 128 -5.58 -1.93 11.74
N THR A 129 -5.05 -2.41 10.62
CA THR A 129 -3.67 -2.83 10.47
C THR A 129 -3.00 -1.88 9.49
N LEU A 130 -1.85 -1.32 9.86
CA LEU A 130 -1.11 -0.43 8.98
C LEU A 130 0.35 -0.86 8.94
N ARG A 131 0.87 -1.14 7.73
CA ARG A 131 2.22 -1.71 7.53
C ARG A 131 2.48 -2.97 8.39
N GLY A 132 1.45 -3.79 8.57
CA GLY A 132 1.52 -5.03 9.37
C GLY A 132 1.48 -4.82 10.89
N VAL A 133 1.39 -3.57 11.37
CA VAL A 133 1.22 -3.27 12.79
C VAL A 133 -0.27 -3.31 13.13
N THR A 134 -0.63 -4.18 14.07
CA THR A 134 -2.02 -4.43 14.46
C THR A 134 -2.08 -4.96 15.90
N THR A 135 -3.27 -5.00 16.49
CA THR A 135 -3.53 -5.75 17.72
C THR A 135 -4.24 -7.07 17.40
N GLN A 136 -3.89 -8.12 18.14
CA GLN A 136 -4.60 -9.41 18.05
C GLN A 136 -5.68 -9.55 19.12
N ASP A 137 -5.81 -8.54 19.99
CA ASP A 137 -6.86 -8.47 21.00
C ASP A 137 -7.97 -7.53 20.50
N PHE A 138 -9.19 -8.05 20.47
CA PHE A 138 -10.39 -7.40 19.94
C PHE A 138 -11.35 -6.95 21.05
N SER A 139 -10.89 -6.99 22.31
CA SER A 139 -11.62 -6.44 23.46
C SER A 139 -11.66 -4.92 23.40
N GLU A 140 -12.79 -4.30 23.77
CA GLU A 140 -12.97 -2.84 23.80
C GLU A 140 -12.01 -2.13 24.77
N ASN A 141 -11.49 -2.85 25.77
CA ASN A 141 -10.54 -2.32 26.74
C ASN A 141 -9.11 -2.18 26.20
N GLN A 142 -8.87 -2.64 24.96
CA GLN A 142 -7.54 -2.68 24.39
C GLN A 142 -7.27 -1.52 23.45
N SER A 143 -6.02 -1.09 23.46
CA SER A 143 -5.55 0.02 22.64
C SER A 143 -5.13 -0.48 21.26
N SER A 144 -5.72 0.09 20.21
CA SER A 144 -5.21 -0.10 18.84
C SER A 144 -3.84 0.57 18.69
N PRO A 145 -2.88 -0.03 17.96
CA PRO A 145 -1.61 0.60 17.62
C PRO A 145 -1.71 1.56 16.43
N VAL A 146 -2.89 1.63 15.78
CA VAL A 146 -3.26 2.68 14.82
C VAL A 146 -4.27 3.58 15.54
N ALA A 147 -3.87 4.82 15.77
CA ALA A 147 -4.74 5.80 16.40
C ALA A 147 -5.71 6.35 15.36
N MET A 148 -6.87 6.85 15.81
CA MET A 148 -7.84 7.47 14.92
C MET A 148 -8.35 8.75 15.54
N TYR A 149 -8.47 9.79 14.71
CA TYR A 149 -8.88 11.12 15.12
C TYR A 149 -9.99 11.61 14.23
N VAL A 150 -10.91 12.35 14.84
CA VAL A 150 -11.95 13.11 14.15
C VAL A 150 -11.90 14.49 14.76
N ASP A 151 -11.70 15.50 13.91
CA ASP A 151 -11.48 16.89 14.34
C ASP A 151 -10.44 16.97 15.46
N GLU A 152 -9.30 16.32 15.26
CA GLU A 152 -8.18 16.31 16.21
C GLU A 152 -8.43 15.62 17.57
N VAL A 153 -9.62 15.08 17.79
CA VAL A 153 -10.00 14.35 19.01
C VAL A 153 -9.85 12.85 18.78
N TYR A 154 -9.12 12.19 19.69
CA TYR A 154 -8.95 10.74 19.66
C TYR A 154 -10.30 10.03 19.79
N LYS A 155 -10.53 9.02 18.95
CA LYS A 155 -11.70 8.16 18.97
C LYS A 155 -11.29 6.70 19.02
N SER A 156 -12.13 5.86 19.63
CA SER A 156 -11.95 4.41 19.52
C SER A 156 -12.20 3.97 18.08
N VAL A 157 -11.54 2.87 17.68
CA VAL A 157 -11.69 2.32 16.33
C VAL A 157 -13.16 2.00 16.01
N GLY A 158 -13.92 1.51 17.00
CA GLY A 158 -15.34 1.17 16.82
C GLY A 158 -16.19 2.41 16.61
N ALA A 159 -15.93 3.48 17.36
CA ALA A 159 -16.61 4.75 17.17
C ALA A 159 -16.34 5.33 15.78
N VAL A 160 -15.11 5.25 15.27
CA VAL A 160 -14.77 5.75 13.93
C VAL A 160 -15.36 4.90 12.82
N GLN A 161 -15.39 3.58 12.96
CA GLN A 161 -16.04 2.73 11.96
C GLN A 161 -17.54 2.99 11.85
N ALA A 162 -18.20 3.35 12.96
CA ALA A 162 -19.60 3.72 12.98
C ALA A 162 -19.88 5.12 12.40
N LEU A 163 -18.86 5.95 12.23
CA LEU A 163 -19.03 7.26 11.59
C LEU A 163 -19.25 7.09 10.09
N GLN A 164 -20.21 7.85 9.60
CA GLN A 164 -20.48 7.96 8.17
C GLN A 164 -19.57 9.03 7.56
N THR A 165 -19.07 8.78 6.37
CA THR A 165 -18.11 9.66 5.68
C THR A 165 -18.78 10.89 5.01
N TYR A 166 -20.11 11.04 5.09
CA TYR A 166 -20.87 12.05 4.32
C TYR A 166 -20.61 13.52 4.70
N ASP A 167 -19.97 13.78 5.84
CA ASP A 167 -19.69 15.15 6.33
C ASP A 167 -18.21 15.35 6.68
N LEU A 168 -17.32 14.68 5.94
CA LEU A 168 -15.87 14.84 6.09
C LEU A 168 -15.31 15.67 4.93
N ASP A 169 -14.54 16.70 5.27
CA ASP A 169 -13.79 17.49 4.26
C ASP A 169 -12.72 16.63 3.55
N ARG A 170 -12.07 15.75 4.31
CA ARG A 170 -11.01 14.85 3.83
C ARG A 170 -10.72 13.77 4.85
N VAL A 171 -10.08 12.70 4.38
CA VAL A 171 -9.47 11.67 5.23
C VAL A 171 -7.97 11.67 4.98
N GLU A 172 -7.21 11.79 6.06
CA GLU A 172 -5.75 11.73 6.05
C GLU A 172 -5.31 10.50 6.81
N VAL A 173 -4.37 9.73 6.25
CA VAL A 173 -3.80 8.55 6.90
C VAL A 173 -2.29 8.67 6.93
N LEU A 174 -1.76 8.71 8.14
CA LEU A 174 -0.33 8.85 8.39
C LEU A 174 0.25 7.46 8.65
N ARG A 175 1.15 7.02 7.78
CA ARG A 175 1.75 5.69 7.92
C ARG A 175 3.05 5.75 8.70
N GLY A 176 3.19 4.85 9.68
CA GLY A 176 4.39 4.67 10.50
C GLY A 176 4.24 5.26 11.91
N PRO A 177 5.29 5.21 12.73
CA PRO A 177 5.21 5.69 14.11
C PRO A 177 4.96 7.19 14.19
N GLN A 178 3.90 7.57 14.90
CA GLN A 178 3.41 8.93 15.10
C GLN A 178 3.28 9.30 16.60
N GLY A 179 4.05 8.64 17.46
CA GLY A 179 3.92 8.74 18.92
C GLY A 179 4.21 10.12 19.53
N THR A 180 4.91 11.01 18.80
CA THR A 180 5.26 12.36 19.27
C THR A 180 4.08 13.33 19.21
N LEU A 181 3.30 13.32 18.12
CA LEU A 181 2.18 14.24 17.92
C LEU A 181 0.82 13.62 18.28
N TYR A 182 0.69 12.30 18.17
CA TYR A 182 -0.58 11.59 18.35
C TYR A 182 -0.58 10.69 19.60
N GLY A 183 0.57 10.51 20.24
CA GLY A 183 0.66 9.82 21.54
C GLY A 183 0.70 8.29 21.44
N LYS A 184 0.40 7.62 22.55
CA LYS A 184 0.78 6.21 22.79
C LYS A 184 0.16 5.16 21.85
N ASN A 185 -0.90 5.53 21.13
CA ASN A 185 -1.68 4.61 20.29
C ASN A 185 -1.31 4.68 18.81
N ALA A 186 -0.29 5.46 18.45
CA ALA A 186 0.04 5.76 17.06
C ALA A 186 1.35 5.09 16.61
N THR A 187 1.59 3.84 16.99
CA THR A 187 2.84 3.11 16.65
C THR A 187 2.86 2.66 15.19
N GLY A 188 1.71 2.26 14.65
CA GLY A 188 1.54 1.90 13.24
C GLY A 188 1.16 3.10 12.36
N GLY A 189 0.53 4.12 12.94
CA GLY A 189 0.04 5.31 12.26
C GLY A 189 -1.05 6.04 13.03
N ALA A 190 -1.61 7.05 12.39
CA ALA A 190 -2.72 7.86 12.88
C ALA A 190 -3.67 8.21 11.71
#